data_AF-A0A7J8FSE3-F1
#
_entry.id   AF-A0A7J8FSE3-F1
#
_cell.length_a   1.000
_cell.length_b   1.000
_cell.length_c   1.000
_cell.angle_alpha   90.00
_cell.angle_beta   90.00
_cell.angle_gamma   90.00
#
_symmetry.space_group_name_H-M   'P 1'
#
loop_
_entity.id
_entity.type
_entity.pdbx_description
1 polymer ?
#
loop_
_entity_poly.entity_id
_entity_poly.type
_entity_poly.pdbx_seq_one_letter_code
_entity_poly.pdbx_strand_id
1 'polypeptide(L)'
;MALFTPWKLSSQKLGFFLVTFGFIWGMMLLHFTIQQRTQPESSSMLREQILDLSKRYIKALAEENRNVVDGPYAGVMTAYDLKKTLAVLLDNILQRIGKLESKVDNLVINGTGTNSTNSTTAVPSLVALEKINVADIINGAQEKCVLPPMDGYPHCEGKIKWMKDMWRSDPCYADYGVDGSTCSFFIYLSEVENWCPHLPWRAKNPYEEADHNSLAEIRTDFNILYSMMKKHEEFRWMRLRIRRMADAWIQAIKSLAEKQNLEKRKRKKVLVHLGLLTKESGFKIAETAFSGGPLGELVQWSDLITSLYLLGHDIRISASLAELKEIMKKVVGNRSGCPTVGDRIVELIYIDIVGLAQFKKTLGPSWVHYQCMLRVLDSFGTEPEFNHANYAQSKGHKTPWGKWNLNPQQFYTMFPHTPDNSFLGFVVEQHLNSSDVHHINEIKRQNQSLVYGKVDSFWKNKKIYLDIIHTYMEVHATVYGSSTKNIPSYVKNHGILSGRDLQFLLRETKLFVGLGFPYEGPAPLEAIANGCAFLNPKFSPPKSSKNTDFFIGKPTLRELTSQHPYAEVFIGRPHVWTVDLSNQGEVEDAVKAILSQKTEPYMPYEFTCEGVLQRINAFIEKQP
;
A
#
# COMPACT_ATOMS: atom_id res chain seq x y z
N MET A 1 15.84 123.57 -4.76
CA MET A 1 17.11 123.72 -5.50
C MET A 1 18.05 122.62 -5.00
N ALA A 2 18.09 121.48 -5.68
CA ALA A 2 19.12 120.44 -5.53
C ALA A 2 19.13 119.65 -6.85
N LEU A 3 20.25 119.73 -7.56
CA LEU A 3 20.43 119.33 -8.95
C LEU A 3 20.58 117.81 -9.09
N PHE A 4 19.85 117.21 -10.04
CA PHE A 4 20.11 115.86 -10.54
C PHE A 4 21.28 115.89 -11.55
N THR A 5 22.35 115.15 -11.26
CA THR A 5 23.46 114.89 -12.19
C THR A 5 23.22 113.58 -12.95
N PRO A 6 23.43 113.50 -14.28
CA PRO A 6 23.27 112.27 -15.04
C PRO A 6 24.53 111.40 -14.94
N TRP A 7 24.38 110.12 -14.59
CA TRP A 7 25.46 109.13 -14.62
C TRP A 7 25.75 108.69 -16.05
N LYS A 8 26.97 108.98 -16.53
CA LYS A 8 27.55 108.36 -17.73
C LYS A 8 27.92 106.91 -17.42
N LEU A 9 27.24 105.94 -18.03
CA LEU A 9 27.67 104.54 -18.02
C LEU A 9 28.89 104.35 -18.93
N SER A 10 30.01 103.90 -18.35
CA SER A 10 31.21 103.48 -19.08
C SER A 10 31.02 102.08 -19.69
N SER A 11 31.45 101.92 -20.95
CA SER A 11 31.37 100.68 -21.76
C SER A 11 31.90 99.42 -21.07
N GLN A 12 32.81 99.56 -20.10
CA GLN A 12 33.34 98.42 -19.34
C GLN A 12 32.33 97.85 -18.32
N LYS A 13 31.44 98.68 -17.77
CA LYS A 13 30.43 98.22 -16.81
C LYS A 13 29.27 97.50 -17.51
N LEU A 14 28.92 97.89 -18.73
CA LEU A 14 27.88 97.23 -19.53
C LEU A 14 28.31 95.83 -19.98
N GLY A 15 29.58 95.65 -20.34
CA GLY A 15 30.14 94.34 -20.69
C GLY A 15 30.09 93.34 -19.53
N PHE A 16 30.37 93.79 -18.30
CA PHE A 16 30.29 92.93 -17.11
C PHE A 16 28.84 92.52 -16.78
N PHE A 17 27.87 93.39 -17.02
CA PHE A 17 26.45 93.08 -16.87
C PHE A 17 25.94 92.10 -17.94
N LEU A 18 26.40 92.21 -19.18
CA LEU A 18 25.99 91.30 -20.26
C LEU A 18 26.57 89.89 -20.09
N VAL A 19 27.82 89.77 -19.62
CA VAL A 19 28.46 88.47 -19.36
C VAL A 19 27.82 87.77 -18.16
N THR A 20 27.53 88.50 -17.09
CA THR A 20 26.83 87.92 -15.92
C THR A 20 25.39 87.54 -16.24
N PHE A 21 24.67 88.36 -17.02
CA PHE A 21 23.33 88.02 -17.46
C PHE A 21 23.33 86.80 -18.41
N GLY A 22 24.28 86.71 -19.35
CA GLY A 22 24.45 85.55 -20.23
C GLY A 22 24.78 84.26 -19.48
N PHE A 23 25.61 84.34 -18.42
CA PHE A 23 25.93 83.18 -17.57
C PHE A 23 24.72 82.72 -16.76
N ILE A 24 23.93 83.66 -16.19
CA ILE A 24 22.69 83.35 -15.47
C ILE A 24 21.65 82.73 -16.41
N TRP A 25 21.51 83.27 -17.62
CA TRP A 25 20.57 82.76 -18.62
C TRP A 25 20.99 81.37 -19.14
N GLY A 26 22.29 81.15 -19.34
CA GLY A 26 22.85 79.85 -19.71
C GLY A 26 22.65 78.78 -18.63
N MET A 27 22.85 79.13 -17.36
CA MET A 27 22.57 78.24 -16.23
C MET A 27 21.07 77.96 -16.07
N MET A 28 20.21 78.94 -16.35
CA MET A 28 18.75 78.76 -16.32
C MET A 28 18.27 77.84 -17.45
N LEU A 29 18.84 77.95 -18.66
CA LEU A 29 18.56 77.06 -19.78
C LEU A 29 19.09 75.63 -19.53
N LEU A 30 20.26 75.49 -18.89
CA LEU A 30 20.81 74.20 -18.50
C LEU A 30 19.94 73.54 -17.42
N HIS A 31 19.46 74.33 -16.45
CA HIS A 31 18.51 73.87 -15.43
C HIS A 31 17.18 73.46 -16.07
N PHE A 32 16.68 74.23 -17.04
CA PHE A 32 15.45 73.92 -17.77
C PHE A 32 15.57 72.66 -18.65
N THR A 33 16.71 72.45 -19.30
CA THR A 33 16.95 71.27 -20.14
C THR A 33 17.24 70.00 -19.33
N ILE A 34 17.86 70.12 -18.15
CA ILE A 34 18.03 69.00 -17.21
C ILE A 34 16.69 68.65 -16.52
N GLN A 35 15.87 69.65 -16.19
CA GLN A 35 14.57 69.46 -15.53
C GLN A 35 13.50 68.89 -16.47
N GLN A 36 13.61 69.12 -17.80
CA GLN A 36 12.75 68.47 -18.79
C GLN A 36 13.10 66.99 -19.07
N ARG A 37 14.28 66.50 -18.64
CA ARG A 37 14.66 65.09 -18.87
C ARG A 37 14.13 64.12 -17.81
N THR A 38 13.38 64.61 -16.83
CA THR A 38 12.74 63.82 -15.78
C THR A 38 11.27 64.22 -15.60
N GLN A 39 10.39 63.79 -16.51
CA GLN A 39 8.97 63.54 -16.21
C GLN A 39 8.45 62.38 -17.09
N PRO A 40 8.02 61.29 -16.46
CA PRO A 40 6.60 60.94 -16.51
C PRO A 40 6.02 61.03 -15.09
N GLU A 41 5.89 62.25 -14.55
CA GLU A 41 5.47 62.48 -13.16
C GLU A 41 3.96 62.36 -12.90
N SER A 42 3.10 62.13 -13.90
CA SER A 42 1.70 61.80 -13.63
C SER A 42 1.51 60.31 -13.29
N SER A 43 2.27 59.41 -13.93
CA SER A 43 2.12 57.96 -13.74
C SER A 43 2.75 57.46 -12.45
N SER A 44 3.89 58.03 -12.02
CA SER A 44 4.60 57.55 -10.82
C SER A 44 3.87 57.94 -9.54
N MET A 45 3.33 59.17 -9.48
CA MET A 45 2.58 59.66 -8.33
C MET A 45 1.25 58.91 -8.13
N LEU A 46 0.54 58.60 -9.22
CA LEU A 46 -0.64 57.73 -9.21
C LEU A 46 -0.29 56.30 -8.79
N ARG A 47 0.86 55.78 -9.23
CA ARG A 47 1.32 54.43 -8.86
C ARG A 47 1.72 54.35 -7.39
N GLU A 48 2.37 55.38 -6.84
CA GLU A 48 2.64 55.49 -5.40
C GLU A 48 1.35 55.64 -4.59
N GLN A 49 0.39 56.47 -5.03
CA GLN A 49 -0.90 56.58 -4.36
C GLN A 49 -1.68 55.27 -4.36
N ILE A 50 -1.67 54.54 -5.47
CA ILE A 50 -2.30 53.22 -5.56
C ILE A 50 -1.59 52.23 -4.63
N LEU A 51 -0.25 52.20 -4.61
CA LEU A 51 0.52 51.32 -3.74
C LEU A 51 0.33 51.65 -2.25
N ASP A 52 0.23 52.93 -1.90
CA ASP A 52 -0.02 53.38 -0.54
C ASP A 52 -1.46 53.08 -0.07
N LEU A 53 -2.46 53.30 -0.92
CA LEU A 53 -3.83 52.87 -0.65
C LEU A 53 -3.94 51.34 -0.52
N SER A 54 -3.22 50.59 -1.36
CA SER A 54 -3.16 49.12 -1.29
C SER A 54 -2.54 48.64 0.02
N LYS A 55 -1.44 49.29 0.47
CA LYS A 55 -0.79 48.99 1.75
C LYS A 55 -1.68 49.30 2.95
N ARG A 56 -2.35 50.45 2.95
CA ARG A 56 -3.29 50.82 4.02
C ARG A 56 -4.50 49.89 4.07
N TYR A 57 -4.99 49.47 2.91
CA TYR A 57 -6.08 48.51 2.81
C TYR A 57 -5.68 47.11 3.31
N ILE A 58 -4.51 46.58 2.90
CA ILE A 58 -3.98 45.30 3.41
C ILE A 58 -3.73 45.36 4.92
N LYS A 59 -3.25 46.50 5.43
CA LYS A 59 -3.04 46.70 6.86
C LYS A 59 -4.36 46.74 7.65
N ALA A 60 -5.40 47.38 7.11
CA ALA A 60 -6.74 47.36 7.70
C ALA A 60 -7.35 45.95 7.68
N LEU A 61 -7.15 45.19 6.59
CA LEU A 61 -7.60 43.80 6.45
C LEU A 61 -6.84 42.84 7.39
N ALA A 62 -5.58 43.13 7.70
CA ALA A 62 -4.77 42.38 8.66
C ALA A 62 -5.08 42.74 10.12
N GLU A 63 -5.47 43.99 10.40
CA GLU A 63 -5.94 44.43 11.73
C GLU A 63 -7.34 43.91 12.04
N GLU A 64 -8.22 43.75 11.04
CA GLU A 64 -9.54 43.12 11.18
C GLU A 64 -9.46 41.60 11.43
N ASN A 65 -8.44 40.93 10.88
CA ASN A 65 -8.21 39.48 11.04
C ASN A 65 -7.38 39.09 12.28
N ARG A 66 -6.99 40.04 13.14
CA ARG A 66 -6.03 39.78 14.24
C ARG A 66 -6.59 39.01 15.45
N ASN A 67 -7.87 38.64 15.43
CA ASN A 67 -8.53 37.85 16.49
C ASN A 67 -8.94 36.42 16.06
N VAL A 68 -8.38 35.87 14.98
CA VAL A 68 -8.64 34.49 14.56
C VAL A 68 -7.40 33.62 14.81
N VAL A 69 -7.56 32.62 15.67
CA VAL A 69 -6.55 31.64 16.09
C VAL A 69 -6.32 30.62 14.98
N ASP A 70 -5.05 30.32 14.69
CA ASP A 70 -4.60 29.39 13.64
C ASP A 70 -5.14 27.96 13.81
N GLY A 71 -6.02 27.56 12.89
CA GLY A 71 -6.48 26.19 12.65
C GLY A 71 -7.11 26.10 11.24
N PRO A 72 -6.92 25.02 10.47
CA PRO A 72 -7.22 25.03 9.04
C PRO A 72 -8.73 24.85 8.79
N TYR A 73 -9.41 25.99 8.72
CA TYR A 73 -10.74 26.25 8.15
C TYR A 73 -11.97 25.84 8.96
N ALA A 74 -12.35 26.70 9.90
CA ALA A 74 -13.75 26.94 10.23
C ALA A 74 -14.11 28.41 9.94
N GLY A 75 -14.95 28.63 8.92
CA GLY A 75 -15.95 29.71 8.91
C GLY A 75 -15.55 31.09 8.37
N VAL A 76 -16.12 31.42 7.21
CA VAL A 76 -16.37 32.77 6.66
C VAL A 76 -15.21 33.47 5.92
N MET A 77 -14.74 32.85 4.85
CA MET A 77 -14.54 33.46 3.52
C MET A 77 -13.98 32.38 2.61
N THR A 78 -14.85 31.78 1.80
CA THR A 78 -14.38 30.81 0.80
C THR A 78 -13.78 31.55 -0.39
N ALA A 79 -12.93 30.90 -1.19
CA ALA A 79 -12.42 31.44 -2.45
C ALA A 79 -13.54 31.91 -3.41
N TYR A 80 -14.79 31.54 -3.14
CA TYR A 80 -16.01 32.03 -3.78
C TYR A 80 -16.37 33.48 -3.40
N ASP A 81 -16.25 33.88 -2.13
CA ASP A 81 -16.43 35.28 -1.71
C ASP A 81 -15.27 36.15 -2.20
N LEU A 82 -14.05 35.61 -2.26
CA LEU A 82 -12.92 36.29 -2.88
C LEU A 82 -13.16 36.50 -4.38
N LYS A 83 -13.66 35.48 -5.10
CA LYS A 83 -14.06 35.59 -6.51
C LYS A 83 -15.23 36.54 -6.73
N LYS A 84 -16.22 36.57 -5.83
CA LYS A 84 -17.36 37.48 -5.87
C LYS A 84 -16.92 38.93 -5.64
N THR A 85 -16.04 39.15 -4.67
CA THR A 85 -15.48 40.48 -4.37
C THR A 85 -14.55 40.95 -5.49
N LEU A 86 -13.75 40.05 -6.07
CA LEU A 86 -12.88 40.33 -7.22
C LEU A 86 -13.71 40.60 -8.48
N ALA A 87 -14.81 39.88 -8.71
CA ALA A 87 -15.70 40.11 -9.85
C ALA A 87 -16.48 41.43 -9.72
N VAL A 88 -16.95 41.78 -8.53
CA VAL A 88 -17.58 43.09 -8.25
C VAL A 88 -16.57 44.23 -8.39
N LEU A 89 -15.31 44.02 -7.96
CA LEU A 89 -14.22 44.98 -8.17
C LEU A 89 -13.84 45.10 -9.65
N LEU A 90 -13.78 43.98 -10.40
CA LEU A 90 -13.50 44.01 -11.83
C LEU A 90 -14.61 44.72 -12.60
N ASP A 91 -15.88 44.47 -12.26
CA ASP A 91 -17.02 45.15 -12.90
C ASP A 91 -17.02 46.65 -12.60
N ASN A 92 -16.69 47.06 -11.37
CA ASN A 92 -16.56 48.47 -11.01
C ASN A 92 -15.36 49.14 -11.71
N ILE A 93 -14.23 48.43 -11.85
CA ILE A 93 -13.06 48.89 -12.60
C ILE A 93 -13.37 48.97 -14.10
N LEU A 94 -14.06 47.98 -14.68
CA LEU A 94 -14.48 47.97 -16.09
C LEU A 94 -15.53 49.04 -16.38
N GLN A 95 -16.47 49.31 -15.48
CA GLN A 95 -17.40 50.44 -15.59
C GLN A 95 -16.68 51.79 -15.49
N ARG A 96 -15.64 51.90 -14.64
CA ARG A 96 -14.80 53.11 -14.56
C ARG A 96 -13.91 53.28 -15.80
N ILE A 97 -13.37 52.20 -16.35
CA ILE A 97 -12.63 52.19 -17.62
C ILE A 97 -13.57 52.58 -18.76
N GLY A 98 -14.79 52.03 -18.86
CA GLY A 98 -15.77 52.44 -19.86
C GLY A 98 -16.24 53.90 -19.71
N LYS A 99 -16.33 54.44 -18.48
CA LYS A 99 -16.56 55.87 -18.25
C LYS A 99 -15.34 56.75 -18.59
N LEU A 100 -14.13 56.23 -18.47
CA LEU A 100 -12.90 56.91 -18.89
C LEU A 100 -12.70 56.86 -20.41
N GLU A 101 -12.99 55.72 -21.05
CA GLU A 101 -13.02 55.54 -22.51
C GLU A 101 -14.09 56.42 -23.13
N SER A 102 -15.31 56.49 -22.59
CA SER A 102 -16.32 57.44 -23.08
C SER A 102 -15.93 58.92 -22.91
N LYS A 103 -15.03 59.24 -21.97
CA LYS A 103 -14.45 60.59 -21.83
C LYS A 103 -13.27 60.84 -22.78
N VAL A 104 -12.52 59.79 -23.14
CA VAL A 104 -11.43 59.83 -24.11
C VAL A 104 -11.97 59.83 -25.54
N ASP A 105 -13.03 59.07 -25.84
CA ASP A 105 -13.73 59.07 -27.12
C ASP A 105 -14.42 60.41 -27.38
N ASN A 106 -14.97 61.06 -26.35
CA ASN A 106 -15.47 62.44 -26.45
C ASN A 106 -14.37 63.50 -26.64
N LEU A 107 -13.09 63.15 -26.48
CA LEU A 107 -11.94 64.01 -26.78
C LEU A 107 -11.25 63.64 -28.12
N VAL A 108 -11.56 62.47 -28.70
CA VAL A 108 -10.93 61.94 -29.91
C VAL A 108 -11.87 61.95 -31.14
N ILE A 109 -13.20 62.08 -30.97
CA ILE A 109 -14.19 62.19 -32.06
C ILE A 109 -14.35 63.65 -32.55
N ASN A 110 -13.23 64.34 -32.83
CA ASN A 110 -13.24 65.56 -33.65
C ASN A 110 -12.12 65.58 -34.70
N GLY A 111 -11.77 64.40 -35.24
CA GLY A 111 -10.86 64.27 -36.37
C GLY A 111 -10.92 62.90 -37.03
N THR A 112 -11.72 62.80 -38.09
CA THR A 112 -11.63 61.84 -39.23
C THR A 112 -11.80 60.34 -38.90
N GLY A 113 -12.59 59.49 -39.56
CA GLY A 113 -13.30 59.53 -40.83
C GLY A 113 -13.23 58.14 -41.49
N THR A 114 -14.39 57.52 -41.70
CA THR A 114 -14.74 56.50 -42.74
C THR A 114 -14.39 54.99 -42.60
N ASN A 115 -15.45 54.19 -42.46
CA ASN A 115 -15.90 52.96 -43.16
C ASN A 115 -14.93 51.84 -43.59
N SER A 116 -15.21 50.59 -43.19
CA SER A 116 -15.78 49.55 -44.08
C SER A 116 -15.94 48.16 -43.43
N THR A 117 -16.79 47.36 -44.07
CA THR A 117 -17.52 46.14 -43.68
C THR A 117 -16.81 44.78 -43.89
N ASN A 118 -17.31 43.77 -43.15
CA ASN A 118 -17.48 42.33 -43.46
C ASN A 118 -16.29 41.44 -43.90
N SER A 119 -16.06 40.34 -43.17
CA SER A 119 -16.24 38.97 -43.71
C SER A 119 -15.95 37.88 -42.66
N THR A 120 -16.75 36.82 -42.72
CA THR A 120 -16.76 35.57 -41.96
C THR A 120 -15.77 34.54 -42.53
N THR A 121 -15.13 33.74 -41.65
CA THR A 121 -14.79 32.34 -41.96
C THR A 121 -14.60 31.53 -40.68
N ALA A 122 -15.23 30.35 -40.62
CA ALA A 122 -15.31 29.45 -39.49
C ALA A 122 -14.20 28.39 -39.49
N VAL A 123 -13.78 27.95 -38.30
CA VAL A 123 -13.08 26.68 -38.03
C VAL A 123 -13.59 26.16 -36.65
N PRO A 124 -13.91 24.87 -36.47
CA PRO A 124 -14.74 24.38 -35.37
C PRO A 124 -13.97 24.25 -34.06
N SER A 125 -14.39 25.00 -33.04
CA SER A 125 -13.87 24.90 -31.68
C SER A 125 -14.88 24.21 -30.77
N LEU A 126 -14.43 23.13 -30.13
CA LEU A 126 -14.72 22.66 -28.76
C LEU A 126 -16.04 23.15 -28.13
N VAL A 127 -16.87 22.15 -27.79
CA VAL A 127 -18.01 22.18 -26.85
C VAL A 127 -18.01 23.44 -25.99
N ALA A 128 -18.94 24.34 -26.31
CA ALA A 128 -19.13 25.59 -25.60
C ALA A 128 -19.40 25.30 -24.12
N LEU A 129 -18.46 25.69 -23.25
CA LEU A 129 -18.78 25.97 -21.86
C LEU A 129 -19.79 27.12 -21.87
N GLU A 130 -21.04 26.79 -21.56
CA GLU A 130 -22.09 27.74 -21.28
C GLU A 130 -21.58 28.66 -20.16
N LYS A 131 -21.25 29.91 -20.51
CA LYS A 131 -20.83 30.92 -19.53
C LYS A 131 -22.00 31.17 -18.60
N ILE A 132 -21.91 30.65 -17.37
CA ILE A 132 -22.87 30.90 -16.32
C ILE A 132 -22.95 32.42 -16.11
N ASN A 133 -24.15 32.98 -16.30
CA ASN A 133 -24.40 34.40 -16.11
C ASN A 133 -24.40 34.72 -14.61
N VAL A 134 -23.80 35.85 -14.22
CA VAL A 134 -23.67 36.27 -12.81
C VAL A 134 -25.05 36.37 -12.12
N ALA A 135 -26.11 36.62 -12.89
CA ALA A 135 -27.49 36.62 -12.42
C ALA A 135 -28.01 35.25 -11.93
N ASP A 136 -27.59 34.14 -12.54
CA ASP A 136 -28.05 32.78 -12.17
C ASP A 136 -27.41 32.30 -10.86
N ILE A 137 -26.18 32.76 -10.60
CA ILE A 137 -25.45 32.49 -9.35
C ILE A 137 -26.08 33.24 -8.16
N ILE A 138 -26.62 34.45 -8.40
CA ILE A 138 -27.30 35.26 -7.38
C ILE A 138 -28.66 34.67 -6.99
N ASN A 139 -29.31 33.93 -7.90
CA ASN A 139 -30.61 33.28 -7.68
C ASN A 139 -30.52 31.87 -7.07
N GLY A 140 -29.34 31.45 -6.58
CA GLY A 140 -29.17 30.17 -5.89
C GLY A 140 -29.08 28.95 -6.81
N ALA A 141 -28.75 29.12 -8.10
CA ALA A 141 -28.48 27.99 -8.98
C ALA A 141 -27.23 27.24 -8.51
N GLN A 142 -27.40 26.00 -8.06
CA GLN A 142 -26.28 25.10 -7.74
C GLN A 142 -25.53 24.75 -9.03
N GLU A 143 -24.20 24.76 -8.97
CA GLU A 143 -23.33 24.26 -10.02
C GLU A 143 -23.78 22.85 -10.41
N LYS A 144 -24.29 22.67 -11.64
CA LYS A 144 -24.65 21.35 -12.15
C LYS A 144 -23.37 20.55 -12.26
N CYS A 145 -23.11 19.71 -11.26
CA CYS A 145 -22.01 18.75 -11.32
C CYS A 145 -22.31 17.78 -12.45
N VAL A 146 -21.69 18.01 -13.61
CA VAL A 146 -21.73 17.06 -14.72
C VAL A 146 -20.93 15.86 -14.25
N LEU A 147 -21.65 14.82 -13.83
CA LEU A 147 -21.04 13.61 -13.31
C LEU A 147 -20.21 12.97 -14.43
N PRO A 148 -18.94 12.62 -14.17
CA PRO A 148 -18.15 11.88 -15.14
C PRO A 148 -18.78 10.51 -15.41
N PRO A 149 -18.43 9.84 -16.51
CA PRO A 149 -18.80 8.44 -16.72
C PRO A 149 -18.35 7.61 -15.51
N MET A 150 -19.24 6.75 -15.01
CA MET A 150 -19.04 5.98 -13.77
C MET A 150 -18.23 4.69 -14.00
N ASP A 151 -17.42 4.65 -15.05
CA ASP A 151 -16.64 3.48 -15.43
C ASP A 151 -15.69 3.08 -14.30
N GLY A 152 -15.79 1.83 -13.84
CA GLY A 152 -15.02 1.31 -12.70
C GLY A 152 -15.64 1.59 -11.31
N TYR A 153 -16.75 2.31 -11.23
CA TYR A 153 -17.42 2.67 -9.97
C TYR A 153 -18.91 2.25 -9.93
N PRO A 154 -19.22 0.94 -9.94
CA PRO A 154 -20.59 0.43 -10.06
C PRO A 154 -21.50 0.77 -8.85
N HIS A 155 -20.90 1.13 -7.72
CA HIS A 155 -21.63 1.46 -6.48
C HIS A 155 -21.86 2.96 -6.28
N CYS A 156 -21.29 3.82 -7.14
CA CYS A 156 -21.36 5.28 -6.99
C CYS A 156 -22.82 5.77 -6.97
N GLU A 157 -23.61 5.42 -7.98
CA GLU A 157 -25.00 5.87 -8.11
C GLU A 157 -25.88 5.42 -6.92
N GLY A 158 -25.71 4.15 -6.50
CA GLY A 158 -26.42 3.61 -5.35
C GLY A 158 -26.07 4.34 -4.05
N LYS A 159 -24.80 4.71 -3.86
CA LYS A 159 -24.36 5.49 -2.70
C LYS A 159 -24.78 6.95 -2.75
N ILE A 160 -24.82 7.58 -3.92
CA ILE A 160 -25.41 8.92 -4.08
C ILE A 160 -26.88 8.89 -3.68
N LYS A 161 -27.62 7.86 -4.11
CA LYS A 161 -29.02 7.66 -3.72
C LYS A 161 -29.15 7.45 -2.20
N TRP A 162 -28.28 6.65 -1.60
CA TRP A 162 -28.26 6.45 -0.15
C TRP A 162 -27.97 7.75 0.61
N MET A 163 -27.00 8.56 0.15
CA MET A 163 -26.66 9.84 0.76
C MET A 163 -27.84 10.80 0.75
N LYS A 164 -28.67 10.84 -0.31
CA LYS A 164 -29.89 11.67 -0.35
C LYS A 164 -30.81 11.43 0.85
N ASP A 165 -30.94 10.18 1.26
CA ASP A 165 -31.85 9.78 2.34
C ASP A 165 -31.16 9.80 3.72
N MET A 166 -29.86 9.54 3.77
CA MET A 166 -29.16 9.20 5.02
C MET A 166 -28.03 10.14 5.43
N TRP A 167 -27.66 11.16 4.64
CA TRP A 167 -26.52 12.04 4.99
C TRP A 167 -26.65 12.78 6.32
N ARG A 168 -27.86 12.90 6.89
CA ARG A 168 -28.10 13.49 8.22
C ARG A 168 -28.03 12.49 9.36
N SER A 169 -27.83 11.20 9.07
CA SER A 169 -27.82 10.15 10.11
C SER A 169 -26.58 10.21 11.00
N ASP A 170 -25.49 10.80 10.50
CA ASP A 170 -24.26 11.02 11.25
C ASP A 170 -23.79 12.47 11.01
N PRO A 171 -23.52 13.29 12.06
CA PRO A 171 -23.02 14.65 11.90
C PRO A 171 -21.72 14.72 11.11
N CYS A 172 -20.94 13.63 11.05
CA CYS A 172 -19.67 13.60 10.35
C CYS A 172 -19.78 13.98 8.86
N TYR A 173 -20.88 13.66 8.18
CA TYR A 173 -21.05 14.04 6.77
C TYR A 173 -21.08 15.56 6.62
N ALA A 174 -21.77 16.26 7.53
CA ALA A 174 -21.80 17.72 7.55
C ALA A 174 -20.42 18.30 7.89
N ASP A 175 -19.66 17.66 8.79
CA ASP A 175 -18.26 18.05 9.11
C ASP A 175 -17.34 17.95 7.88
N TYR A 176 -17.60 16.98 6.98
CA TYR A 176 -16.91 16.84 5.70
C TYR A 176 -17.45 17.78 4.59
N GLY A 177 -18.36 18.70 4.91
CA GLY A 177 -18.92 19.68 3.98
C GLY A 177 -20.07 19.18 3.12
N VAL A 178 -20.72 18.08 3.50
CA VAL A 178 -21.97 17.64 2.85
C VAL A 178 -23.11 18.57 3.25
N ASP A 179 -23.69 19.24 2.26
CA ASP A 179 -24.74 20.27 2.43
C ASP A 179 -26.14 19.79 1.98
N GLY A 180 -26.25 18.55 1.52
CA GLY A 180 -27.49 17.98 0.99
C GLY A 180 -27.65 18.10 -0.53
N SER A 181 -26.74 18.79 -1.22
CA SER A 181 -26.69 18.81 -2.70
C SER A 181 -26.15 17.49 -3.27
N THR A 182 -26.58 17.15 -4.49
CA THR A 182 -26.04 15.95 -5.17
C THR A 182 -24.54 16.11 -5.47
N CYS A 183 -24.07 17.34 -5.68
CA CYS A 183 -22.65 17.65 -5.89
C CYS A 183 -21.82 17.37 -4.63
N SER A 184 -22.27 17.80 -3.45
CA SER A 184 -21.54 17.53 -2.20
C SER A 184 -21.54 16.05 -1.84
N PHE A 185 -22.61 15.31 -2.16
CA PHE A 185 -22.61 13.84 -2.05
C PHE A 185 -21.55 13.21 -2.94
N PHE A 186 -21.47 13.64 -4.21
CA PHE A 186 -20.47 13.12 -5.14
C PHE A 186 -19.05 13.42 -4.68
N ILE A 187 -18.77 14.66 -4.28
CA ILE A 187 -17.45 15.08 -3.78
C ILE A 187 -17.06 14.27 -2.55
N TYR A 188 -17.98 14.05 -1.61
CA TYR A 188 -17.72 13.19 -0.46
C TYR A 188 -17.41 11.75 -0.89
N LEU A 189 -18.25 11.18 -1.75
CA LEU A 189 -18.09 9.80 -2.20
C LEU A 189 -16.87 9.61 -3.12
N SER A 190 -16.37 10.64 -3.80
CA SER A 190 -15.16 10.55 -4.62
C SER A 190 -13.90 10.83 -3.80
N GLU A 191 -13.85 11.96 -3.09
CA GLU A 191 -12.63 12.46 -2.45
C GLU A 191 -12.40 11.85 -1.05
N VAL A 192 -13.45 11.44 -0.36
CA VAL A 192 -13.35 10.91 1.02
C VAL A 192 -13.46 9.39 1.04
N GLU A 193 -14.48 8.81 0.40
CA GLU A 193 -14.73 7.37 0.45
C GLU A 193 -14.30 6.58 -0.80
N ASN A 194 -13.95 7.24 -1.91
CA ASN A 194 -13.56 6.63 -3.19
C ASN A 194 -14.57 5.57 -3.72
N TRP A 195 -15.86 5.83 -3.57
CA TRP A 195 -16.95 5.10 -4.22
C TRP A 195 -17.38 5.70 -5.55
N CYS A 196 -16.90 6.90 -5.86
CA CYS A 196 -17.18 7.62 -7.11
C CYS A 196 -15.87 8.09 -7.78
N PRO A 197 -15.87 8.31 -9.11
CA PRO A 197 -14.69 8.80 -9.81
C PRO A 197 -14.24 10.17 -9.30
N HIS A 198 -12.92 10.38 -9.19
CA HIS A 198 -12.35 11.68 -8.85
C HIS A 198 -12.67 12.74 -9.92
N LEU A 199 -12.95 13.97 -9.48
CA LEU A 199 -13.26 15.06 -10.41
C LEU A 199 -11.98 15.58 -11.10
N PRO A 200 -11.99 15.81 -12.44
CA PRO A 200 -10.79 16.20 -13.20
C PRO A 200 -10.12 17.49 -12.70
N TRP A 201 -10.91 18.46 -12.23
CA TRP A 201 -10.42 19.77 -11.73
C TRP A 201 -9.79 19.70 -10.33
N ARG A 202 -9.88 18.56 -9.65
CA ARG A 202 -9.19 18.27 -8.39
C ARG A 202 -8.09 17.21 -8.55
N ALA A 203 -7.78 16.81 -9.79
CA ALA A 203 -6.62 15.96 -10.05
C ALA A 203 -5.37 16.62 -9.44
N LYS A 204 -4.69 15.86 -8.59
CA LYS A 204 -3.61 16.32 -7.72
C LYS A 204 -2.53 17.05 -8.53
N ASN A 205 -2.07 18.20 -8.04
CA ASN A 205 -0.99 18.94 -8.68
C ASN A 205 0.24 18.02 -8.81
N PRO A 206 0.79 17.80 -10.03
CA PRO A 206 1.92 16.87 -10.24
C PRO A 206 3.20 17.24 -9.46
N TYR A 207 3.24 18.45 -8.90
CA TYR A 207 4.37 19.06 -8.21
C TYR A 207 4.19 19.18 -6.69
N GLU A 208 3.14 18.60 -6.09
CA GLU A 208 3.16 18.43 -4.62
C GLU A 208 4.26 17.42 -4.26
N GLU A 209 5.42 17.93 -3.86
CA GLU A 209 6.50 17.14 -3.28
C GLU A 209 5.91 16.34 -2.11
N ALA A 210 5.88 15.02 -2.26
CA ALA A 210 5.59 14.14 -1.15
C ALA A 210 6.62 14.43 -0.05
N ASP A 211 6.16 14.68 1.18
CA ASP A 211 7.04 14.86 2.33
C ASP A 211 8.09 13.75 2.30
N HIS A 212 9.36 14.10 2.05
CA HIS A 212 10.45 13.14 1.88
C HIS A 212 10.56 12.20 3.08
N ASN A 213 10.17 12.66 4.28
CA ASN A 213 10.16 11.85 5.49
C ASN A 213 9.10 10.73 5.49
N SER A 214 8.13 10.76 4.58
CA SER A 214 7.04 9.78 4.48
C SER A 214 7.31 8.62 3.52
N LEU A 215 8.46 8.61 2.82
CA LEU A 215 8.79 7.59 1.84
C LEU A 215 9.44 6.35 2.49
N ALA A 216 9.20 5.18 1.89
CA ALA A 216 9.75 3.91 2.34
C ALA A 216 11.08 3.63 1.66
N GLU A 217 12.17 3.61 2.43
CA GLU A 217 13.49 3.21 1.95
C GLU A 217 13.76 1.74 2.24
N ILE A 218 14.33 1.03 1.26
CA ILE A 218 14.67 -0.38 1.46
C ILE A 218 15.72 -0.53 2.58
N ARG A 219 15.62 -1.60 3.36
CA ARG A 219 16.58 -1.91 4.43
C ARG A 219 17.49 -3.06 4.00
N THR A 220 18.79 -2.95 4.29
CA THR A 220 19.79 -4.00 4.00
C THR A 220 20.56 -4.45 5.24
N ASP A 221 20.10 -4.07 6.43
CA ASP A 221 20.67 -4.48 7.72
C ASP A 221 19.54 -4.99 8.63
N PHE A 222 19.79 -6.05 9.41
CA PHE A 222 18.78 -6.70 10.24
C PHE A 222 18.85 -6.35 11.74
N ASN A 223 19.75 -5.47 12.18
CA ASN A 223 19.95 -5.23 13.62
C ASN A 223 18.68 -4.70 14.30
N ILE A 224 17.94 -3.81 13.64
CA ILE A 224 16.66 -3.28 14.15
C ILE A 224 15.61 -4.40 14.21
N LEU A 225 15.52 -5.24 13.18
CA LEU A 225 14.58 -6.37 13.21
C LEU A 225 14.90 -7.35 14.34
N TYR A 226 16.18 -7.70 14.52
CA TYR A 226 16.60 -8.58 15.60
C TYR A 226 16.34 -7.99 16.97
N SER A 227 16.52 -6.69 17.17
CA SER A 227 16.23 -6.03 18.45
C SER A 227 14.74 -6.03 18.77
N MET A 228 13.87 -5.79 17.77
CA MET A 228 12.42 -5.90 17.91
C MET A 228 12.00 -7.32 18.31
N MET A 229 12.48 -8.33 17.57
CA MET A 229 12.10 -9.72 17.82
C MET A 229 12.71 -10.28 19.10
N LYS A 230 13.83 -9.75 19.62
CA LYS A 230 14.48 -10.20 20.88
C LYS A 230 13.61 -10.03 22.12
N LYS A 231 12.57 -9.19 22.07
CA LYS A 231 11.68 -8.92 23.20
C LYS A 231 10.85 -10.13 23.65
N HIS A 232 10.59 -11.05 22.73
CA HIS A 232 9.79 -12.26 22.98
C HIS A 232 10.63 -13.50 22.71
N GLU A 233 10.58 -14.49 23.59
CA GLU A 233 11.36 -15.73 23.42
C GLU A 233 10.71 -16.65 22.38
N GLU A 234 9.40 -16.50 22.19
CA GLU A 234 8.57 -17.16 21.20
C GLU A 234 9.07 -16.94 19.77
N PHE A 235 9.72 -15.80 19.52
CA PHE A 235 10.31 -15.46 18.22
C PHE A 235 11.69 -16.10 17.97
N ARG A 236 12.27 -16.82 18.94
CA ARG A 236 13.63 -17.37 18.81
C ARG A 236 13.80 -18.23 17.57
N TRP A 237 12.83 -19.08 17.26
CA TRP A 237 12.89 -19.95 16.08
C TRP A 237 12.92 -19.13 14.78
N MET A 238 12.04 -18.13 14.66
CA MET A 238 11.99 -17.23 13.49
C MET A 238 13.28 -16.41 13.37
N ARG A 239 13.83 -15.88 14.48
CA ARG A 239 15.12 -15.17 14.48
C ARG A 239 16.25 -16.03 13.94
N LEU A 240 16.32 -17.31 14.32
CA LEU A 240 17.34 -18.24 13.82
C LEU A 240 17.18 -18.51 12.32
N ARG A 241 15.94 -18.62 11.83
CA ARG A 241 15.66 -18.76 10.39
C ARG A 241 16.08 -17.52 9.61
N ILE A 242 15.66 -16.33 10.05
CA ILE A 242 16.01 -15.06 9.39
C ILE A 242 17.53 -14.90 9.32
N ARG A 243 18.26 -15.23 10.40
CA ARG A 243 19.73 -15.18 10.42
C ARG A 243 20.37 -16.08 9.37
N ARG A 244 19.85 -17.29 9.19
CA ARG A 244 20.36 -18.23 8.17
C ARG A 244 20.11 -17.74 6.74
N MET A 245 19.00 -17.04 6.54
CA MET A 245 18.58 -16.55 5.21
C MET A 245 18.97 -15.09 4.94
N ALA A 246 19.70 -14.44 5.85
CA ALA A 246 19.91 -12.99 5.83
C ALA A 246 20.56 -12.51 4.51
N ASP A 247 21.60 -13.20 4.06
CA ASP A 247 22.31 -12.83 2.83
C ASP A 247 21.42 -12.99 1.60
N ALA A 248 20.66 -14.09 1.51
CA ALA A 248 19.71 -14.33 0.42
C ALA A 248 18.62 -13.26 0.37
N TRP A 249 18.10 -12.84 1.53
CA TRP A 249 17.14 -11.75 1.63
C TRP A 249 17.72 -10.39 1.20
N ILE A 250 18.94 -10.07 1.63
CA ILE A 250 19.61 -8.81 1.27
C ILE A 250 19.93 -8.77 -0.24
N GLN A 251 20.38 -9.88 -0.81
CA GLN A 251 20.61 -9.98 -2.26
C GLN A 251 19.29 -9.82 -3.03
N ALA A 252 18.21 -10.45 -2.56
CA ALA A 252 16.91 -10.37 -3.22
C ALA A 252 16.31 -8.96 -3.21
N ILE A 253 16.39 -8.21 -2.10
CA ILE A 253 15.84 -6.84 -2.08
C ILE A 253 16.65 -5.89 -2.97
N LYS A 254 17.97 -6.08 -3.05
CA LYS A 254 18.83 -5.30 -3.97
C LYS A 254 18.49 -5.62 -5.42
N SER A 255 18.44 -6.90 -5.77
CA SER A 255 18.05 -7.37 -7.11
C SER A 255 16.65 -6.88 -7.51
N LEU A 256 15.68 -6.92 -6.59
CA LEU A 256 14.34 -6.39 -6.86
C LEU A 256 14.34 -4.88 -7.10
N ALA A 257 15.13 -4.12 -6.33
CA ALA A 257 15.25 -2.67 -6.50
C ALA A 257 15.93 -2.28 -7.83
N GLU A 258 16.81 -3.14 -8.36
CA GLU A 258 17.41 -2.97 -9.69
C GLU A 258 16.40 -3.28 -10.81
N LYS A 259 15.55 -4.30 -10.63
CA LYS A 259 14.57 -4.76 -11.64
C LYS A 259 13.28 -3.95 -11.68
N GLN A 260 12.85 -3.43 -10.53
CA GLN A 260 11.56 -2.75 -10.36
C GLN A 260 11.76 -1.44 -9.61
N ASN A 261 11.05 -0.39 -10.04
CA ASN A 261 11.08 0.89 -9.36
C ASN A 261 10.41 0.79 -7.98
N LEU A 262 11.23 0.78 -6.92
CA LEU A 262 10.81 0.81 -5.53
C LEU A 262 10.86 2.23 -4.92
N GLU A 263 11.05 3.27 -5.73
CA GLU A 263 11.03 4.66 -5.28
C GLU A 263 9.60 5.17 -5.04
N LYS A 264 9.48 6.23 -4.25
CA LYS A 264 8.21 6.97 -4.01
C LYS A 264 7.08 6.16 -3.36
N ARG A 265 7.37 4.96 -2.84
CA ARG A 265 6.42 4.20 -2.00
C ARG A 265 6.23 4.89 -0.66
N LYS A 266 5.01 4.89 -0.14
CA LYS A 266 4.73 5.48 1.17
C LYS A 266 5.10 4.50 2.28
N ARG A 267 5.80 5.00 3.30
CA ARG A 267 6.12 4.23 4.50
C ARG A 267 4.88 4.05 5.35
N LYS A 268 4.27 2.88 5.23
CA LYS A 268 3.10 2.49 6.02
C LYS A 268 3.44 2.10 7.46
N LYS A 269 2.56 2.45 8.39
CA LYS A 269 2.54 1.93 9.77
C LYS A 269 1.80 0.60 9.81
N VAL A 270 2.51 -0.50 10.02
CA VAL A 270 2.00 -1.87 9.91
C VAL A 270 1.94 -2.53 11.28
N LEU A 271 0.76 -2.98 11.68
CA LEU A 271 0.58 -3.86 12.84
C LEU A 271 0.70 -5.31 12.39
N VAL A 272 1.52 -6.08 13.09
CA VAL A 272 1.64 -7.53 12.90
C VAL A 272 1.27 -8.19 14.22
N HIS A 273 0.12 -8.84 14.29
CA HIS A 273 -0.37 -9.50 15.51
C HIS A 273 -0.45 -11.02 15.31
N LEU A 274 0.42 -11.75 16.02
CA LEU A 274 0.51 -13.21 15.94
C LEU A 274 -0.35 -13.83 17.04
N GLY A 275 -1.64 -13.99 16.78
CA GLY A 275 -2.60 -14.60 17.69
C GLY A 275 -2.20 -16.02 18.11
N LEU A 276 -1.60 -16.79 17.19
CA LEU A 276 -1.12 -18.16 17.46
C LEU A 276 -0.02 -18.23 18.55
N LEU A 277 0.71 -17.14 18.79
CA LEU A 277 1.77 -17.06 19.81
C LEU A 277 1.27 -16.53 21.16
N THR A 278 0.04 -16.02 21.22
CA THR A 278 -0.52 -15.51 22.47
C THR A 278 -0.73 -16.63 23.49
N LYS A 279 -0.56 -16.32 24.77
CA LYS A 279 -0.80 -17.27 25.87
C LYS A 279 -2.25 -17.74 25.89
N GLU A 280 -3.17 -16.84 25.56
CA GLU A 280 -4.62 -17.05 25.51
C GLU A 280 -5.05 -18.01 24.39
N SER A 281 -4.23 -18.19 23.36
CA SER A 281 -4.52 -19.16 22.29
C SER A 281 -4.38 -20.61 22.75
N GLY A 282 -3.51 -20.87 23.74
CA GLY A 282 -3.25 -22.22 24.26
C GLY A 282 -2.54 -23.17 23.29
N PHE A 283 -2.15 -22.74 22.07
CA PHE A 283 -1.57 -23.64 21.06
C PHE A 283 -0.14 -24.12 21.38
N LYS A 284 0.61 -23.37 22.20
CA LYS A 284 1.99 -23.73 22.61
C LYS A 284 2.93 -24.05 21.43
N ILE A 285 2.72 -23.39 20.29
CA ILE A 285 3.51 -23.61 19.07
C ILE A 285 4.98 -23.23 19.29
N ALA A 286 5.24 -22.14 20.03
CA ALA A 286 6.59 -21.73 20.40
C ALA A 286 7.34 -22.79 21.23
N GLU A 287 6.65 -23.47 22.15
CA GLU A 287 7.25 -24.50 23.02
C GLU A 287 7.68 -25.74 22.23
N THR A 288 6.90 -26.10 21.20
CA THR A 288 7.13 -27.31 20.38
C THR A 288 7.95 -27.06 19.11
N ALA A 289 8.33 -25.81 18.84
CA ALA A 289 9.03 -25.42 17.61
C ALA A 289 10.37 -26.14 17.41
N PHE A 290 11.07 -26.50 18.50
CA PHE A 290 12.33 -27.25 18.47
C PHE A 290 12.15 -28.76 18.69
N SER A 291 10.90 -29.24 18.76
CA SER A 291 10.56 -30.63 19.10
C SER A 291 9.62 -31.27 18.07
N GLY A 292 9.62 -30.78 16.83
CA GLY A 292 8.85 -31.37 15.73
C GLY A 292 7.39 -30.90 15.66
N GLY A 293 7.03 -29.80 16.32
CA GLY A 293 5.71 -29.16 16.21
C GLY A 293 5.41 -28.58 14.81
N PRO A 294 4.18 -28.07 14.60
CA PRO A 294 3.78 -27.46 13.34
C PRO A 294 4.52 -26.13 13.12
N LEU A 295 5.41 -26.10 12.13
CA LEU A 295 6.27 -24.93 11.85
C LEU A 295 5.84 -24.11 10.62
N GLY A 296 4.87 -24.60 9.83
CA GLY A 296 4.47 -23.94 8.58
C GLY A 296 4.02 -22.49 8.76
N GLU A 297 3.20 -22.23 9.78
CA GLU A 297 2.73 -20.86 10.08
C GLU A 297 3.88 -19.96 10.55
N LEU A 298 4.83 -20.48 11.34
CA LEU A 298 6.01 -19.70 11.77
C LEU A 298 6.94 -19.37 10.60
N VAL A 299 7.05 -20.25 9.61
CA VAL A 299 7.76 -19.98 8.35
C VAL A 299 7.11 -18.80 7.63
N GLN A 300 5.81 -18.86 7.38
CA GLN A 300 5.09 -17.78 6.70
C GLN A 300 5.16 -16.45 7.45
N TRP A 301 4.97 -16.45 8.78
CA TRP A 301 5.11 -15.25 9.60
C TRP A 301 6.52 -14.65 9.56
N SER A 302 7.55 -15.51 9.60
CA SER A 302 8.96 -15.09 9.56
C SER A 302 9.24 -14.33 8.27
N ASP A 303 8.78 -14.88 7.15
CA ASP A 303 9.08 -14.38 5.82
C ASP A 303 8.24 -13.13 5.50
N LEU A 304 7.00 -13.04 6.00
CA LEU A 304 6.18 -11.83 5.94
C LEU A 304 6.81 -10.67 6.71
N ILE A 305 7.18 -10.88 7.98
CA ILE A 305 7.80 -9.83 8.81
C ILE A 305 9.11 -9.35 8.18
N THR A 306 9.92 -10.28 7.67
CA THR A 306 11.17 -9.98 6.97
C THR A 306 10.93 -9.13 5.73
N SER A 307 9.93 -9.50 4.91
CA SER A 307 9.58 -8.76 3.69
C SER A 307 9.12 -7.35 3.99
N LEU A 308 8.20 -7.17 4.96
CA LEU A 308 7.74 -5.86 5.41
C LEU A 308 8.91 -4.98 5.87
N TYR A 309 9.89 -5.59 6.54
CA TYR A 309 11.02 -4.88 7.12
C TYR A 309 11.98 -4.41 6.02
N LEU A 310 12.32 -5.29 5.08
CA LEU A 310 13.21 -4.98 3.96
C LEU A 310 12.60 -3.96 2.99
N LEU A 311 11.28 -3.96 2.82
CA LEU A 311 10.56 -2.96 2.03
C LEU A 311 10.49 -1.58 2.69
N GLY A 312 10.96 -1.42 3.94
CA GLY A 312 11.08 -0.12 4.59
C GLY A 312 9.89 0.32 5.42
N HIS A 313 8.92 -0.55 5.69
CA HIS A 313 7.71 -0.20 6.46
C HIS A 313 7.99 -0.10 7.97
N ASP A 314 7.15 0.64 8.69
CA ASP A 314 7.25 0.80 10.14
C ASP A 314 6.40 -0.28 10.83
N ILE A 315 7.06 -1.33 11.31
CA ILE A 315 6.40 -2.53 11.83
C ILE A 315 6.28 -2.46 13.35
N ARG A 316 5.08 -2.75 13.86
CA ARG A 316 4.81 -3.02 15.27
C ARG A 316 4.37 -4.46 15.43
N ILE A 317 5.20 -5.28 16.04
CA ILE A 317 4.93 -6.69 16.30
C ILE A 317 4.26 -6.84 17.65
N SER A 318 3.16 -7.59 17.71
CA SER A 318 2.42 -7.93 18.92
C SER A 318 2.25 -9.45 19.01
N ALA A 319 2.57 -10.01 20.18
CA ALA A 319 2.36 -11.43 20.49
C ALA A 319 1.54 -11.62 21.79
N SER A 320 0.87 -10.56 22.25
CA SER A 320 0.05 -10.59 23.47
C SER A 320 -1.14 -9.62 23.36
N LEU A 321 -2.21 -9.90 24.11
CA LEU A 321 -3.37 -8.99 24.19
C LEU A 321 -3.01 -7.62 24.79
N ALA A 322 -2.05 -7.58 25.72
CA ALA A 322 -1.61 -6.35 26.36
C ALA A 322 -0.98 -5.39 25.34
N GLU A 323 -0.05 -5.88 24.53
CA GLU A 323 0.58 -5.09 23.45
C GLU A 323 -0.44 -4.68 22.39
N LEU A 324 -1.36 -5.58 22.01
CA LEU A 324 -2.41 -5.26 21.05
C LEU A 324 -3.27 -4.10 21.54
N LYS A 325 -3.69 -4.17 22.81
CA LYS A 325 -4.49 -3.12 23.46
C LYS A 325 -3.70 -1.82 23.59
N GLU A 326 -2.40 -1.88 23.88
CA GLU A 326 -1.55 -0.70 23.97
C GLU A 326 -1.41 0.02 22.62
N ILE A 327 -1.12 -0.73 21.55
CA ILE A 327 -0.97 -0.19 20.20
C ILE A 327 -2.28 0.46 19.74
N MET A 328 -3.42 -0.17 20.04
CA MET A 328 -4.74 0.30 19.62
C MET A 328 -5.40 1.26 20.62
N LYS A 329 -4.76 1.58 21.75
CA LYS A 329 -5.34 2.36 22.86
C LYS A 329 -5.88 3.73 22.42
N LYS A 330 -5.20 4.37 21.46
CA LYS A 330 -5.58 5.69 20.92
C LYS A 330 -6.88 5.67 20.11
N VAL A 331 -7.45 4.50 19.80
CA VAL A 331 -8.65 4.38 18.95
C VAL A 331 -9.82 3.66 19.62
N VAL A 332 -9.63 3.16 20.84
CA VAL A 332 -10.72 2.51 21.56
C VAL A 332 -11.76 3.58 21.92
N GLY A 333 -12.97 3.47 21.36
CA GLY A 333 -14.10 4.32 21.70
C GLY A 333 -14.61 5.27 20.62
N ASN A 334 -13.94 5.37 19.46
CA ASN A 334 -14.52 6.12 18.34
C ASN A 334 -15.70 5.34 17.71
N ARG A 335 -16.81 6.04 17.48
CA ARG A 335 -18.09 5.49 16.99
C ARG A 335 -18.57 6.16 15.68
N SER A 336 -17.81 7.09 15.12
CA SER A 336 -18.21 7.81 13.90
C SER A 336 -18.24 6.90 12.67
N GLY A 337 -19.27 7.02 11.83
CA GLY A 337 -19.40 6.26 10.58
C GLY A 337 -18.47 6.74 9.45
N CYS A 338 -18.05 8.01 9.48
CA CYS A 338 -17.11 8.56 8.50
C CYS A 338 -15.65 8.15 8.79
N PRO A 339 -14.79 8.13 7.76
CA PRO A 339 -13.33 8.02 7.94
C PRO A 339 -12.81 9.07 8.93
N THR A 340 -11.88 8.71 9.81
CA THR A 340 -11.30 9.66 10.77
C THR A 340 -10.31 10.61 10.08
N VAL A 341 -10.48 11.92 10.29
CA VAL A 341 -9.50 12.94 9.90
C VAL A 341 -8.32 12.90 10.88
N GLY A 342 -7.10 12.61 10.41
CA GLY A 342 -5.89 12.63 11.22
C GLY A 342 -4.82 11.60 10.82
N ASP A 343 -3.66 11.65 11.48
CA ASP A 343 -2.58 10.69 11.27
C ASP A 343 -3.01 9.28 11.72
N ARG A 344 -3.13 8.36 10.76
CA ARG A 344 -3.57 6.99 11.04
C ARG A 344 -2.53 6.30 11.94
N ILE A 345 -3.00 5.69 13.02
CA ILE A 345 -2.13 4.99 13.98
C ILE A 345 -1.61 3.68 13.37
N VAL A 346 -2.44 3.05 12.54
CA VAL A 346 -2.13 1.86 11.75
C VAL A 346 -2.79 2.01 10.38
N GLU A 347 -2.12 1.56 9.33
CA GLU A 347 -2.63 1.57 7.95
C GLU A 347 -2.82 0.17 7.38
N LEU A 348 -2.08 -0.83 7.88
CA LEU A 348 -2.23 -2.24 7.53
C LEU A 348 -2.10 -3.11 8.76
N ILE A 349 -2.92 -4.17 8.84
CA ILE A 349 -2.94 -5.11 9.97
C ILE A 349 -2.81 -6.53 9.42
N TYR A 350 -1.65 -7.14 9.62
CA TYR A 350 -1.47 -8.58 9.39
C TYR A 350 -1.79 -9.35 10.66
N ILE A 351 -2.69 -10.33 10.55
CA ILE A 351 -3.22 -11.07 11.70
C ILE A 351 -3.60 -12.50 11.30
N ASP A 352 -3.57 -13.46 12.21
CA ASP A 352 -4.16 -14.78 11.96
C ASP A 352 -5.64 -14.84 12.43
N ILE A 353 -6.37 -15.91 12.12
CA ILE A 353 -7.79 -16.06 12.50
C ILE A 353 -8.00 -15.99 14.02
N VAL A 354 -7.04 -16.49 14.79
CA VAL A 354 -7.09 -16.49 16.26
C VAL A 354 -6.94 -15.07 16.78
N GLY A 355 -5.94 -14.36 16.27
CA GLY A 355 -5.67 -12.96 16.52
C GLY A 355 -6.84 -12.08 16.09
N LEU A 356 -7.54 -12.43 15.01
CA LEU A 356 -8.72 -11.69 14.55
C LEU A 356 -9.87 -11.76 15.58
N ALA A 357 -10.09 -12.92 16.19
CA ALA A 357 -11.05 -13.04 17.30
C ALA A 357 -10.64 -12.20 18.51
N GLN A 358 -9.35 -12.19 18.84
CA GLN A 358 -8.78 -11.38 19.91
C GLN A 358 -8.87 -9.88 19.61
N PHE A 359 -8.64 -9.48 18.37
CA PHE A 359 -8.76 -8.12 17.88
C PHE A 359 -10.19 -7.61 18.02
N LYS A 360 -11.16 -8.37 17.52
CA LYS A 360 -12.59 -8.07 17.67
C LYS A 360 -13.00 -7.96 19.15
N LYS A 361 -12.53 -8.86 20.00
CA LYS A 361 -12.82 -8.83 21.45
C LYS A 361 -12.18 -7.61 22.14
N THR A 362 -10.98 -7.21 21.73
CA THR A 362 -10.20 -6.13 22.36
C THR A 362 -10.72 -4.75 21.97
N LEU A 363 -11.09 -4.55 20.69
CA LEU A 363 -11.61 -3.28 20.19
C LEU A 363 -13.13 -3.15 20.36
N GLY A 364 -13.85 -4.25 20.58
CA GLY A 364 -15.30 -4.25 20.65
C GLY A 364 -15.93 -3.80 19.32
N PRO A 365 -17.07 -3.09 19.33
CA PRO A 365 -17.79 -2.70 18.11
C PRO A 365 -16.94 -1.89 17.11
N SER A 366 -15.99 -1.07 17.59
CA SER A 366 -15.14 -0.22 16.76
C SER A 366 -14.15 -0.99 15.87
N TRP A 367 -14.03 -2.32 16.01
CA TRP A 367 -13.17 -3.13 15.16
C TRP A 367 -13.53 -3.03 13.66
N VAL A 368 -14.80 -2.78 13.34
CA VAL A 368 -15.30 -2.67 11.96
C VAL A 368 -14.64 -1.52 11.20
N HIS A 369 -14.20 -0.46 11.88
CA HIS A 369 -13.48 0.66 11.25
C HIS A 369 -12.10 0.24 10.72
N TYR A 370 -11.56 -0.89 11.19
CA TYR A 370 -10.27 -1.43 10.79
C TYR A 370 -10.39 -2.59 9.81
N GLN A 371 -11.60 -3.04 9.51
CA GLN A 371 -11.80 -4.31 8.81
C GLN A 371 -11.18 -4.30 7.41
N CYS A 372 -11.15 -3.16 6.71
CA CYS A 372 -10.52 -3.04 5.38
C CYS A 372 -8.99 -3.11 5.41
N MET A 373 -8.37 -2.77 6.55
CA MET A 373 -6.91 -2.81 6.73
C MET A 373 -6.40 -4.22 7.05
N LEU A 374 -7.31 -5.16 7.35
CA LEU A 374 -6.97 -6.53 7.73
C LEU A 374 -6.43 -7.29 6.52
N ARG A 375 -5.36 -8.05 6.77
CA ARG A 375 -4.78 -9.09 5.91
C ARG A 375 -4.61 -10.33 6.79
N VAL A 376 -5.50 -11.30 6.61
CA VAL A 376 -5.74 -12.40 7.55
C VAL A 376 -5.04 -13.66 7.07
N LEU A 377 -3.96 -14.06 7.73
CA LEU A 377 -3.24 -15.30 7.42
C LEU A 377 -4.13 -16.49 7.78
N ASP A 378 -4.48 -17.27 6.75
CA ASP A 378 -5.32 -18.45 6.83
C ASP A 378 -4.80 -19.50 5.85
N SER A 379 -3.98 -20.42 6.38
CA SER A 379 -3.18 -21.36 5.57
C SER A 379 -3.99 -22.12 4.53
N PHE A 380 -5.18 -22.62 4.90
CA PHE A 380 -6.02 -23.47 4.04
C PHE A 380 -7.07 -22.70 3.23
N GLY A 381 -7.23 -21.40 3.50
CA GLY A 381 -8.18 -20.52 2.85
C GLY A 381 -9.59 -20.59 3.42
N THR A 382 -10.35 -19.54 3.12
CA THR A 382 -11.75 -19.35 3.53
C THR A 382 -12.58 -19.02 2.29
N GLU A 383 -13.50 -19.91 1.92
CA GLU A 383 -14.42 -19.71 0.80
C GLU A 383 -15.56 -18.73 1.16
N PRO A 384 -16.13 -17.99 0.18
CA PRO A 384 -17.20 -17.02 0.42
C PRO A 384 -18.42 -17.60 1.15
N GLU A 385 -18.77 -18.85 0.87
CA GLU A 385 -19.88 -19.57 1.50
C GLU A 385 -19.73 -19.68 3.03
N PHE A 386 -18.49 -19.79 3.53
CA PHE A 386 -18.21 -19.86 4.97
C PHE A 386 -17.91 -18.50 5.59
N ASN A 387 -17.41 -17.55 4.80
CA ASN A 387 -17.10 -16.19 5.25
C ASN A 387 -18.37 -15.38 5.54
N HIS A 388 -19.40 -15.48 4.68
CA HIS A 388 -20.65 -14.76 4.87
C HIS A 388 -21.48 -15.38 5.99
N ALA A 389 -21.59 -14.72 7.14
CA ALA A 389 -22.16 -15.27 8.37
C ALA A 389 -23.60 -15.79 8.20
N ASN A 390 -24.51 -14.97 7.65
CA ASN A 390 -25.92 -15.36 7.48
C ASN A 390 -26.09 -16.50 6.46
N TYR A 391 -25.34 -16.45 5.35
CA TYR A 391 -25.36 -17.50 4.33
C TYR A 391 -24.83 -18.81 4.90
N ALA A 392 -23.69 -18.78 5.59
CA ALA A 392 -23.11 -19.95 6.25
C ALA A 392 -24.09 -20.58 7.26
N GLN A 393 -24.80 -19.75 8.04
CA GLN A 393 -25.84 -20.23 8.95
C GLN A 393 -27.02 -20.87 8.20
N SER A 394 -27.48 -20.27 7.10
CA SER A 394 -28.57 -20.81 6.28
C SER A 394 -28.23 -22.16 5.65
N LYS A 395 -26.96 -22.38 5.32
CA LYS A 395 -26.42 -23.65 4.82
C LYS A 395 -26.10 -24.66 5.93
N GLY A 396 -26.30 -24.29 7.20
CA GLY A 396 -26.04 -25.16 8.33
C GLY A 396 -24.56 -25.34 8.68
N HIS A 397 -23.66 -24.47 8.17
CA HIS A 397 -22.22 -24.55 8.45
C HIS A 397 -21.92 -24.17 9.90
N LYS A 398 -21.40 -25.15 10.65
CA LYS A 398 -21.04 -25.02 12.09
C LYS A 398 -19.58 -24.64 12.33
N THR A 399 -18.83 -24.25 11.29
CA THR A 399 -17.42 -23.86 11.43
C THR A 399 -17.24 -22.71 12.44
N PRO A 400 -16.26 -22.81 13.35
CA PRO A 400 -15.86 -21.70 14.21
C PRO A 400 -14.84 -20.76 13.56
N TRP A 401 -14.34 -21.08 12.36
CA TRP A 401 -13.21 -20.37 11.72
C TRP A 401 -13.66 -19.28 10.73
N GLY A 402 -14.85 -19.42 10.13
CA GLY A 402 -15.41 -18.45 9.18
C GLY A 402 -16.27 -17.35 9.83
N LYS A 403 -17.25 -16.85 9.07
CA LYS A 403 -18.27 -15.88 9.51
C LYS A 403 -17.73 -14.49 9.86
N TRP A 404 -16.67 -14.05 9.17
CA TRP A 404 -16.05 -12.74 9.40
C TRP A 404 -16.64 -11.62 8.55
N ASN A 405 -17.37 -11.94 7.47
CA ASN A 405 -17.91 -10.97 6.50
C ASN A 405 -16.86 -10.00 5.93
N LEU A 406 -15.61 -10.47 5.80
CA LEU A 406 -14.54 -9.69 5.16
C LEU A 406 -14.65 -9.80 3.64
N ASN A 407 -13.92 -8.98 2.89
CA ASN A 407 -13.69 -9.30 1.49
C ASN A 407 -12.82 -10.58 1.44
N PRO A 408 -13.22 -11.66 0.74
CA PRO A 408 -12.46 -12.91 0.70
C PRO A 408 -11.00 -12.76 0.27
N GLN A 409 -10.66 -11.75 -0.53
CA GLN A 409 -9.27 -11.47 -0.93
C GLN A 409 -8.39 -11.01 0.24
N GLN A 410 -8.98 -10.65 1.38
CA GLN A 410 -8.24 -10.31 2.60
C GLN A 410 -7.71 -11.55 3.35
N PHE A 411 -8.15 -12.76 3.00
CA PHE A 411 -7.55 -13.99 3.52
C PHE A 411 -6.30 -14.35 2.72
N TYR A 412 -5.23 -14.73 3.41
CA TYR A 412 -3.88 -14.87 2.89
C TYR A 412 -3.42 -16.32 3.09
N THR A 413 -3.30 -17.06 1.99
CA THR A 413 -3.11 -18.51 1.98
C THR A 413 -1.64 -18.94 1.90
N MET A 414 -1.35 -20.18 2.31
CA MET A 414 -0.01 -20.78 2.26
C MET A 414 0.41 -21.17 0.84
N PHE A 415 -0.54 -21.57 0.00
CA PHE A 415 -0.35 -21.95 -1.40
C PHE A 415 -1.48 -21.34 -2.24
N PRO A 416 -1.29 -21.15 -3.57
CA PRO A 416 -2.30 -20.56 -4.45
C PRO A 416 -3.42 -21.55 -4.81
N HIS A 417 -4.10 -22.12 -3.79
CA HIS A 417 -5.13 -23.15 -3.96
C HIS A 417 -6.57 -22.63 -3.83
N THR A 418 -6.77 -21.41 -3.33
CA THR A 418 -8.09 -20.81 -3.15
C THR A 418 -8.13 -19.44 -3.85
N PRO A 419 -8.63 -19.35 -5.09
CA PRO A 419 -8.57 -18.13 -5.89
C PRO A 419 -9.45 -16.99 -5.36
N ASP A 420 -10.44 -17.30 -4.51
CA ASP A 420 -11.21 -16.27 -3.76
C ASP A 420 -10.33 -15.50 -2.77
N ASN A 421 -9.18 -16.06 -2.37
CA ASN A 421 -8.25 -15.52 -1.40
C ASN A 421 -6.97 -15.02 -2.07
N SER A 422 -6.17 -14.25 -1.34
CA SER A 422 -4.83 -13.85 -1.80
C SER A 422 -3.79 -14.92 -1.46
N PHE A 423 -2.87 -15.18 -2.39
CA PHE A 423 -1.74 -16.07 -2.14
C PHE A 423 -0.60 -15.30 -1.46
N LEU A 424 -0.35 -15.58 -0.18
CA LEU A 424 0.80 -15.01 0.53
C LEU A 424 2.06 -15.82 0.29
N GLY A 425 1.98 -17.14 0.49
CA GLY A 425 3.13 -18.03 0.38
C GLY A 425 4.16 -17.82 1.48
N PHE A 426 5.39 -18.25 1.19
CA PHE A 426 6.56 -18.17 2.06
C PHE A 426 7.82 -18.35 1.20
N VAL A 427 9.00 -18.23 1.80
CA VAL A 427 10.25 -18.54 1.11
C VAL A 427 10.68 -19.97 1.44
N VAL A 428 11.00 -20.75 0.43
CA VAL A 428 11.60 -22.07 0.66
C VAL A 428 13.10 -21.86 0.90
N GLU A 429 13.59 -22.34 2.04
CA GLU A 429 14.96 -22.10 2.47
C GLU A 429 15.95 -22.96 1.67
N GLN A 430 16.97 -22.34 1.09
CA GLN A 430 18.03 -23.03 0.35
C GLN A 430 19.39 -22.38 0.68
N HIS A 431 20.30 -23.13 1.31
CA HIS A 431 21.63 -22.61 1.66
C HIS A 431 22.64 -22.75 0.51
N LEU A 432 22.41 -22.13 -0.64
CA LEU A 432 23.45 -22.09 -1.67
C LEU A 432 24.45 -20.96 -1.37
N ASN A 433 25.43 -21.19 -0.49
CA ASN A 433 26.61 -20.33 -0.52
C ASN A 433 27.36 -20.58 -1.84
N SER A 434 27.98 -19.56 -2.42
CA SER A 434 28.82 -19.71 -3.62
C SER A 434 29.92 -20.77 -3.44
N SER A 435 30.43 -20.92 -2.22
CA SER A 435 31.36 -22.00 -1.81
C SER A 435 30.71 -23.40 -1.83
N ASP A 436 29.43 -23.49 -1.47
CA ASP A 436 28.68 -24.74 -1.44
C ASP A 436 28.23 -25.14 -2.84
N VAL A 437 27.99 -24.20 -3.77
CA VAL A 437 27.67 -24.50 -5.18
C VAL A 437 28.82 -25.24 -5.88
N HIS A 438 30.07 -24.91 -5.53
CA HIS A 438 31.23 -25.68 -6.01
C HIS A 438 31.28 -27.09 -5.38
N HIS A 439 30.95 -27.23 -4.09
CA HIS A 439 30.83 -28.54 -3.44
C HIS A 439 29.57 -29.33 -3.87
N ILE A 440 28.54 -28.69 -4.44
CA ILE A 440 27.30 -29.37 -4.90
C ILE A 440 27.58 -30.32 -6.05
N ASN A 441 28.52 -29.96 -6.93
CA ASN A 441 28.97 -30.86 -7.98
C ASN A 441 29.81 -32.03 -7.42
N GLU A 442 30.35 -31.90 -6.20
CA GLU A 442 31.15 -32.92 -5.52
C GLU A 442 30.31 -33.81 -4.57
N ILE A 443 29.21 -33.30 -3.99
CA ILE A 443 28.29 -34.06 -3.14
C ILE A 443 27.54 -35.07 -4.02
N LYS A 444 28.09 -36.28 -4.09
CA LYS A 444 27.45 -37.40 -4.75
C LYS A 444 26.20 -37.80 -3.97
N ARG A 445 25.03 -37.50 -4.56
CA ARG A 445 23.72 -37.89 -4.04
C ARG A 445 23.67 -39.43 -3.87
N GLN A 446 23.39 -39.88 -2.65
CA GLN A 446 23.36 -41.29 -2.31
C GLN A 446 22.03 -41.93 -2.75
N ASN A 447 22.00 -43.25 -2.90
CA ASN A 447 20.76 -43.99 -3.11
C ASN A 447 19.98 -44.14 -1.79
N GLN A 448 19.65 -43.01 -1.18
CA GLN A 448 18.89 -42.92 0.06
C GLN A 448 17.59 -42.12 -0.17
N SER A 449 16.60 -42.47 0.63
CA SER A 449 15.30 -41.83 0.72
C SER A 449 15.09 -41.25 2.10
N LEU A 450 14.38 -40.12 2.21
CA LEU A 450 14.03 -39.48 3.47
C LEU A 450 12.52 -39.36 3.58
N VAL A 451 11.95 -39.89 4.67
CA VAL A 451 10.50 -39.92 4.86
C VAL A 451 9.98 -38.62 5.46
N TYR A 452 8.92 -38.08 4.85
CA TYR A 452 8.19 -36.93 5.33
C TYR A 452 7.16 -37.31 6.40
N GLY A 453 7.60 -37.29 7.67
CA GLY A 453 6.70 -37.45 8.80
C GLY A 453 7.45 -37.47 10.12
N LYS A 454 7.37 -36.39 10.91
CA LYS A 454 8.13 -36.23 12.16
C LYS A 454 7.49 -36.87 13.39
N VAL A 455 6.29 -37.44 13.25
CA VAL A 455 5.52 -38.06 14.34
C VAL A 455 5.22 -39.52 13.98
N ASP A 456 5.48 -40.45 14.90
CA ASP A 456 5.30 -41.91 14.71
C ASP A 456 3.90 -42.29 14.21
N SER A 457 2.85 -41.58 14.65
CA SER A 457 1.48 -41.83 14.21
C SER A 457 1.27 -41.68 12.70
N PHE A 458 2.08 -40.86 12.00
CA PHE A 458 1.98 -40.68 10.55
C PHE A 458 2.45 -41.91 9.77
N TRP A 459 3.25 -42.77 10.42
CA TRP A 459 3.80 -44.00 9.85
C TRP A 459 2.85 -45.19 9.95
N LYS A 460 1.70 -45.02 10.62
CA LYS A 460 0.71 -46.07 10.80
C LYS A 460 0.24 -46.63 9.46
N ASN A 461 0.29 -47.96 9.32
CA ASN A 461 -0.11 -48.70 8.11
C ASN A 461 0.70 -48.33 6.84
N LYS A 462 1.96 -47.90 6.97
CA LYS A 462 2.83 -47.55 5.84
C LYS A 462 3.94 -48.56 5.54
N LYS A 463 4.01 -49.68 6.28
CA LYS A 463 5.06 -50.71 6.16
C LYS A 463 5.25 -51.22 4.73
N ILE A 464 4.18 -51.68 4.08
CA ILE A 464 4.24 -52.25 2.73
C ILE A 464 4.79 -51.24 1.71
N TYR A 465 4.31 -49.99 1.78
CA TYR A 465 4.79 -48.90 0.93
C TYR A 465 6.29 -48.62 1.14
N LEU A 466 6.73 -48.57 2.40
CA LEU A 466 8.13 -48.34 2.74
C LEU A 466 9.03 -49.54 2.37
N ASP A 467 8.51 -50.76 2.39
CA ASP A 467 9.25 -51.97 2.00
C ASP A 467 9.60 -51.98 0.51
N ILE A 468 8.68 -51.50 -0.33
CA ILE A 468 8.93 -51.33 -1.76
C ILE A 468 10.09 -50.36 -1.96
N ILE A 469 10.07 -49.22 -1.27
CA ILE A 469 11.16 -48.22 -1.35
C ILE A 469 12.48 -48.82 -0.82
N HIS A 470 12.41 -49.55 0.30
CA HIS A 470 13.57 -50.14 0.96
C HIS A 470 14.30 -51.17 0.09
N THR A 471 13.58 -51.83 -0.83
CA THR A 471 14.17 -52.75 -1.81
C THR A 471 15.21 -52.07 -2.71
N TYR A 472 15.09 -50.76 -2.91
CA TYR A 472 15.89 -49.99 -3.87
C TYR A 472 16.77 -48.91 -3.24
N MET A 473 16.40 -48.42 -2.05
CA MET A 473 17.07 -47.31 -1.37
C MET A 473 17.12 -47.53 0.15
N GLU A 474 18.11 -46.93 0.80
CA GLU A 474 18.07 -46.78 2.26
C GLU A 474 16.92 -45.85 2.68
N VAL A 475 16.26 -46.12 3.81
CA VAL A 475 15.12 -45.33 4.29
C VAL A 475 15.52 -44.58 5.56
N HIS A 476 15.54 -43.25 5.48
CA HIS A 476 15.92 -42.34 6.55
C HIS A 476 14.68 -41.63 7.11
N ALA A 477 14.77 -41.18 8.37
CA ALA A 477 13.70 -40.47 9.04
C ALA A 477 14.21 -39.38 9.98
N THR A 478 13.36 -38.41 10.31
CA THR A 478 13.60 -37.39 11.35
C THR A 478 12.44 -37.36 12.34
N VAL A 479 12.19 -38.47 13.02
CA VAL A 479 11.03 -38.63 13.91
C VAL A 479 11.38 -38.19 15.34
N TYR A 480 10.46 -37.45 15.97
CA TYR A 480 10.58 -37.03 17.36
C TYR A 480 10.31 -38.18 18.34
N GLY A 481 11.14 -38.24 19.39
CA GLY A 481 10.96 -39.16 20.52
C GLY A 481 11.49 -40.58 20.27
N SER A 482 11.38 -41.41 21.31
CA SER A 482 11.85 -42.81 21.31
C SER A 482 10.75 -43.82 20.95
N SER A 483 9.50 -43.39 20.78
CA SER A 483 8.40 -44.27 20.36
C SER A 483 8.51 -44.55 18.86
N THR A 484 8.90 -45.78 18.52
CA THR A 484 9.13 -46.26 17.15
C THR A 484 8.19 -47.41 16.76
N LYS A 485 7.00 -47.48 17.37
CA LYS A 485 6.07 -48.61 17.21
C LYS A 485 5.68 -48.83 15.75
N ASN A 486 5.54 -47.76 14.99
CA ASN A 486 5.05 -47.83 13.61
C ASN A 486 6.19 -47.72 12.59
N ILE A 487 7.43 -47.58 13.07
CA ILE A 487 8.61 -47.35 12.25
C ILE A 487 9.31 -48.70 12.02
N PRO A 488 9.49 -49.14 10.76
CA PRO A 488 10.22 -50.37 10.45
C PRO A 488 11.66 -50.33 11.00
N SER A 489 12.19 -51.49 11.41
CA SER A 489 13.52 -51.60 12.04
C SER A 489 14.69 -51.20 11.13
N TYR A 490 14.52 -51.24 9.81
CA TYR A 490 15.52 -50.82 8.84
C TYR A 490 15.63 -49.30 8.69
N VAL A 491 14.70 -48.53 9.27
CA VAL A 491 14.68 -47.07 9.12
C VAL A 491 15.77 -46.43 9.96
N LYS A 492 16.66 -45.67 9.31
CA LYS A 492 17.70 -44.88 9.97
C LYS A 492 17.11 -43.55 10.48
N ASN A 493 16.72 -43.51 11.76
CA ASN A 493 16.15 -42.31 12.37
C ASN A 493 17.26 -41.37 12.90
N HIS A 494 17.27 -40.14 12.40
CA HIS A 494 18.21 -39.08 12.79
C HIS A 494 17.68 -38.20 13.94
N GLY A 495 16.47 -38.46 14.42
CA GLY A 495 15.80 -37.59 15.39
C GLY A 495 15.40 -36.25 14.78
N ILE A 496 15.08 -35.27 15.63
CA ILE A 496 14.78 -33.90 15.15
C ILE A 496 16.09 -33.18 14.87
N LEU A 497 16.29 -32.88 13.58
CA LEU A 497 17.45 -32.14 13.08
C LEU A 497 17.24 -30.62 13.13
N SER A 498 18.34 -29.88 13.25
CA SER A 498 18.34 -28.44 13.01
C SER A 498 18.05 -28.15 11.53
N GLY A 499 17.63 -26.92 11.20
CA GLY A 499 17.40 -26.54 9.80
C GLY A 499 18.62 -26.74 8.91
N ARG A 500 19.83 -26.50 9.45
CA ARG A 500 21.09 -26.70 8.72
C ARG A 500 21.35 -28.18 8.44
N ASP A 501 21.22 -29.04 9.45
CA ASP A 501 21.51 -30.47 9.32
C ASP A 501 20.46 -31.18 8.45
N LEU A 502 19.20 -30.74 8.52
CA LEU A 502 18.15 -31.22 7.63
C LEU A 502 18.48 -30.94 6.17
N GLN A 503 19.02 -29.76 5.86
CA GLN A 503 19.40 -29.42 4.48
C GLN A 503 20.58 -30.22 3.97
N PHE A 504 21.58 -30.49 4.81
CA PHE A 504 22.66 -31.42 4.44
C PHE A 504 22.11 -32.81 4.12
N LEU A 505 21.21 -33.33 4.96
CA LEU A 505 20.57 -34.61 4.72
C LEU A 505 19.74 -34.61 3.42
N LEU A 506 19.01 -33.52 3.13
CA LEU A 506 18.25 -33.39 1.88
C LEU A 506 19.15 -33.37 0.64
N ARG A 507 20.34 -32.76 0.71
CA ARG A 507 21.29 -32.75 -0.41
C ARG A 507 21.84 -34.12 -0.77
N GLU A 508 22.03 -34.97 0.24
CA GLU A 508 22.50 -36.34 0.05
C GLU A 508 21.37 -37.29 -0.39
N THR A 509 20.11 -36.90 -0.20
CA THR A 509 18.93 -37.71 -0.49
C THR A 509 18.48 -37.59 -1.94
N LYS A 510 18.13 -38.73 -2.56
CA LYS A 510 17.49 -38.78 -3.89
C LYS A 510 15.98 -38.61 -3.84
N LEU A 511 15.35 -39.26 -2.87
CA LEU A 511 13.90 -39.38 -2.81
C LEU A 511 13.34 -38.88 -1.47
N PHE A 512 12.45 -37.91 -1.52
CA PHE A 512 11.68 -37.46 -0.38
C PHE A 512 10.30 -38.13 -0.42
N VAL A 513 9.93 -38.84 0.64
CA VAL A 513 8.82 -39.81 0.62
C VAL A 513 7.63 -39.27 1.40
N GLY A 514 6.54 -38.92 0.72
CA GLY A 514 5.27 -38.56 1.37
C GLY A 514 4.54 -39.77 1.94
N LEU A 515 3.92 -39.60 3.11
CA LEU A 515 3.10 -40.63 3.79
C LEU A 515 1.58 -40.41 3.65
N GLY A 516 1.17 -39.25 3.17
CA GLY A 516 -0.22 -38.83 3.04
C GLY A 516 -0.63 -37.80 4.10
N PHE A 517 0.23 -37.52 5.06
CA PHE A 517 0.08 -36.47 6.07
C PHE A 517 1.48 -36.06 6.58
N PRO A 518 1.74 -34.78 6.91
CA PRO A 518 0.82 -33.63 6.87
C PRO A 518 0.53 -33.13 5.44
N TYR A 519 -0.60 -32.44 5.28
CA TYR A 519 -1.05 -31.86 4.01
C TYR A 519 -0.39 -30.50 3.77
N GLU A 520 -0.03 -30.21 2.51
CA GLU A 520 0.36 -28.86 2.05
C GLU A 520 1.36 -28.14 2.96
N GLY A 521 2.40 -28.86 3.40
CA GLY A 521 3.48 -28.30 4.20
C GLY A 521 4.65 -27.80 3.35
N PRO A 522 5.59 -27.03 3.93
CA PRO A 522 6.72 -26.47 3.19
C PRO A 522 7.83 -27.49 2.84
N ALA A 523 7.89 -28.62 3.55
CA ALA A 523 9.03 -29.55 3.46
C ALA A 523 9.21 -30.22 2.08
N PRO A 524 8.15 -30.59 1.32
CA PRO A 524 8.32 -31.08 -0.04
C PRO A 524 9.00 -30.07 -0.96
N LEU A 525 8.68 -28.78 -0.84
CA LEU A 525 9.37 -27.75 -1.63
C LEU A 525 10.84 -27.58 -1.21
N GLU A 526 11.15 -27.66 0.08
CA GLU A 526 12.54 -27.64 0.57
C GLU A 526 13.35 -28.83 0.01
N ALA A 527 12.74 -30.01 -0.08
CA ALA A 527 13.36 -31.18 -0.67
C ALA A 527 13.62 -31.01 -2.18
N ILE A 528 12.63 -30.51 -2.93
CA ILE A 528 12.74 -30.24 -4.38
C ILE A 528 13.80 -29.17 -4.66
N ALA A 529 13.87 -28.13 -3.82
CA ALA A 529 14.89 -27.09 -3.89
C ALA A 529 16.31 -27.58 -3.57
N ASN A 530 16.46 -28.73 -2.89
CA ASN A 530 17.73 -29.42 -2.71
C ASN A 530 17.92 -30.57 -3.73
N GLY A 531 17.05 -30.66 -4.74
CA GLY A 531 17.11 -31.59 -5.88
C GLY A 531 16.63 -33.01 -5.60
N CYS A 532 15.92 -33.24 -4.49
CA CYS A 532 15.19 -34.49 -4.29
C CYS A 532 14.01 -34.57 -5.25
N ALA A 533 13.68 -35.79 -5.69
CA ALA A 533 12.33 -36.06 -6.17
C ALA A 533 11.38 -36.25 -4.98
N PHE A 534 10.14 -35.79 -5.09
CA PHE A 534 9.10 -35.98 -4.09
C PHE A 534 8.10 -37.05 -4.55
N LEU A 535 7.99 -38.15 -3.79
CA LEU A 535 6.96 -39.16 -3.98
C LEU A 535 5.70 -38.70 -3.25
N ASN A 536 4.71 -38.23 -4.01
CA ASN A 536 3.53 -37.54 -3.53
C ASN A 536 2.31 -38.49 -3.53
N PRO A 537 1.78 -38.86 -2.35
CA PRO A 537 0.53 -39.60 -2.22
C PRO A 537 -0.65 -38.99 -2.97
N LYS A 538 -1.21 -39.73 -3.92
CA LYS A 538 -2.48 -39.43 -4.61
C LYS A 538 -3.67 -39.79 -3.70
N PHE A 539 -4.74 -39.01 -3.77
CA PHE A 539 -5.99 -39.26 -3.04
C PHE A 539 -7.14 -39.49 -4.02
N SER A 540 -7.67 -40.72 -4.01
CA SER A 540 -8.87 -41.09 -4.75
C SER A 540 -9.82 -41.84 -3.80
N PRO A 541 -10.96 -41.25 -3.39
CA PRO A 541 -11.42 -39.90 -3.73
C PRO A 541 -10.52 -38.80 -3.12
N PRO A 542 -10.55 -37.57 -3.68
CA PRO A 542 -9.91 -36.39 -3.09
C PRO A 542 -10.34 -36.14 -1.63
N LYS A 543 -9.43 -35.63 -0.80
CA LYS A 543 -9.71 -35.37 0.62
C LYS A 543 -10.28 -33.97 0.84
N SER A 544 -11.35 -33.85 1.62
CA SER A 544 -11.97 -32.57 1.95
C SER A 544 -12.67 -32.62 3.32
N SER A 545 -13.30 -31.50 3.71
CA SER A 545 -14.12 -31.41 4.92
C SER A 545 -15.29 -32.39 4.96
N LYS A 546 -15.67 -32.98 3.82
CA LYS A 546 -16.77 -33.96 3.70
C LYS A 546 -16.37 -35.37 4.10
N ASN A 547 -15.09 -35.75 3.98
CA ASN A 547 -14.65 -37.15 4.09
C ASN A 547 -13.39 -37.37 4.93
N THR A 548 -12.79 -36.32 5.49
CA THR A 548 -11.52 -36.41 6.23
C THR A 548 -11.58 -35.57 7.51
N ASP A 549 -11.41 -36.23 8.66
CA ASP A 549 -11.54 -35.63 10.00
C ASP A 549 -10.72 -34.36 10.21
N PHE A 550 -9.50 -34.32 9.69
CA PHE A 550 -8.62 -33.16 9.79
C PHE A 550 -9.22 -31.88 9.18
N PHE A 551 -10.04 -32.02 8.14
CA PHE A 551 -10.67 -30.90 7.45
C PHE A 551 -12.06 -30.57 8.01
N ILE A 552 -12.59 -31.36 8.95
CA ILE A 552 -13.89 -31.06 9.56
C ILE A 552 -13.84 -29.69 10.22
N GLY A 553 -14.82 -28.86 9.86
CA GLY A 553 -14.94 -27.51 10.38
C GLY A 553 -14.04 -26.48 9.71
N LYS A 554 -13.08 -26.83 8.85
CA LYS A 554 -12.33 -25.83 8.06
C LYS A 554 -13.31 -25.06 7.14
N PRO A 555 -13.13 -23.74 6.94
CA PRO A 555 -14.10 -22.89 6.24
C PRO A 555 -13.97 -22.97 4.71
N THR A 556 -13.89 -24.18 4.16
CA THR A 556 -13.73 -24.47 2.73
C THR A 556 -14.23 -25.88 2.41
N LEU A 557 -14.79 -26.05 1.21
CA LEU A 557 -15.14 -27.34 0.60
C LEU A 557 -14.07 -27.85 -0.37
N ARG A 558 -12.96 -27.14 -0.52
CA ARG A 558 -11.84 -27.50 -1.40
C ARG A 558 -11.40 -28.94 -1.17
N GLU A 559 -11.12 -29.60 -2.28
CA GLU A 559 -10.71 -31.00 -2.31
C GLU A 559 -9.23 -31.11 -2.68
N LEU A 560 -8.48 -31.87 -1.88
CA LEU A 560 -7.07 -32.15 -2.12
C LEU A 560 -6.94 -33.46 -2.90
N THR A 561 -6.40 -33.38 -4.11
CA THR A 561 -6.13 -34.51 -5.01
C THR A 561 -4.92 -35.34 -4.61
N SER A 562 -4.01 -34.78 -3.81
CA SER A 562 -2.82 -35.43 -3.30
C SER A 562 -2.36 -34.83 -1.97
N GLN A 563 -1.31 -35.38 -1.35
CA GLN A 563 -0.74 -34.82 -0.11
C GLN A 563 -0.28 -33.37 -0.30
N HIS A 564 0.20 -33.02 -1.50
CA HIS A 564 0.63 -31.67 -1.83
C HIS A 564 0.18 -31.25 -3.24
N PRO A 565 -1.08 -30.80 -3.41
CA PRO A 565 -1.65 -30.47 -4.72
C PRO A 565 -0.87 -29.41 -5.49
N TYR A 566 -0.27 -28.42 -4.80
CA TYR A 566 0.59 -27.45 -5.48
C TYR A 566 1.80 -28.10 -6.18
N ALA A 567 2.40 -29.11 -5.54
CA ALA A 567 3.57 -29.79 -6.09
C ALA A 567 3.15 -30.73 -7.23
N GLU A 568 1.97 -31.33 -7.13
CA GLU A 568 1.35 -32.10 -8.21
C GLU A 568 1.08 -31.24 -9.46
N VAL A 569 0.44 -30.08 -9.29
CA VAL A 569 -0.11 -29.28 -10.41
C VAL A 569 0.91 -28.32 -11.01
N PHE A 570 1.70 -27.64 -10.18
CA PHE A 570 2.59 -26.54 -10.62
C PHE A 570 4.07 -26.93 -10.73
N ILE A 571 4.44 -28.13 -10.28
CA ILE A 571 5.81 -28.66 -10.44
C ILE A 571 5.78 -29.92 -11.29
N GLY A 572 5.08 -30.96 -10.86
CA GLY A 572 4.95 -32.21 -11.61
C GLY A 572 6.28 -32.96 -11.81
N ARG A 573 6.27 -33.92 -12.74
CA ARG A 573 7.47 -34.71 -13.08
C ARG A 573 8.51 -33.84 -13.81
N PRO A 574 9.82 -34.09 -13.63
CA PRO A 574 10.43 -35.23 -12.92
C PRO A 574 10.58 -35.04 -11.40
N HIS A 575 10.36 -33.84 -10.88
CA HIS A 575 10.57 -33.50 -9.47
C HIS A 575 9.49 -34.08 -8.55
N VAL A 576 8.27 -34.29 -9.05
CA VAL A 576 7.13 -34.75 -8.25
C VAL A 576 6.47 -35.94 -8.94
N TRP A 577 6.41 -37.06 -8.24
CA TRP A 577 5.77 -38.29 -8.68
C TRP A 577 4.52 -38.53 -7.85
N THR A 578 3.35 -38.15 -8.39
CA THR A 578 2.07 -38.36 -7.71
C THR A 578 1.53 -39.77 -7.96
N VAL A 579 1.54 -40.62 -6.93
CA VAL A 579 1.26 -42.07 -7.05
C VAL A 579 0.21 -42.54 -6.03
N ASP A 580 -0.58 -43.54 -6.38
CA ASP A 580 -1.47 -44.22 -5.44
C ASP A 580 -0.66 -45.19 -4.57
N LEU A 581 -0.63 -44.95 -3.25
CA LEU A 581 0.13 -45.83 -2.34
C LEU A 581 -0.42 -47.26 -2.27
N SER A 582 -1.67 -47.47 -2.65
CA SER A 582 -2.28 -48.81 -2.68
C SER A 582 -1.84 -49.62 -3.90
N ASN A 583 -1.39 -48.95 -4.96
CA ASN A 583 -0.89 -49.58 -6.18
C ASN A 583 0.61 -49.79 -6.09
N GLN A 584 1.02 -50.99 -5.65
CA GLN A 584 2.43 -51.34 -5.47
C GLN A 584 3.25 -51.21 -6.77
N GLY A 585 2.68 -51.58 -7.91
CA GLY A 585 3.35 -51.46 -9.21
C GLY A 585 3.63 -50.00 -9.59
N GLU A 586 2.66 -49.10 -9.38
CA GLU A 586 2.85 -47.66 -9.65
C GLU A 586 3.96 -47.06 -8.76
N VAL A 587 4.01 -47.45 -7.48
CA VAL A 587 5.07 -47.03 -6.55
C VAL A 587 6.43 -47.56 -6.99
N GLU A 588 6.52 -48.85 -7.31
CA GLU A 588 7.78 -49.48 -7.72
C GLU A 588 8.35 -48.88 -9.01
N ASP A 589 7.50 -48.65 -10.01
CA ASP A 589 7.88 -48.00 -11.27
C ASP A 589 8.36 -46.57 -11.04
N ALA A 590 7.69 -45.81 -10.17
CA ALA A 590 8.12 -44.47 -9.80
C ALA A 590 9.49 -44.48 -9.11
N VAL A 591 9.73 -45.40 -8.17
CA VAL A 591 11.03 -45.51 -7.47
C VAL A 591 12.16 -45.86 -8.45
N LYS A 592 11.93 -46.81 -9.38
CA LYS A 592 12.90 -47.17 -10.44
C LYS A 592 13.20 -46.00 -11.37
N ALA A 593 12.17 -45.25 -11.78
CA ALA A 593 12.35 -44.06 -12.61
C ALA A 593 13.14 -42.97 -11.86
N ILE A 594 12.86 -42.77 -10.56
CA ILE A 594 13.58 -41.80 -9.72
C ILE A 594 15.05 -42.19 -9.50
N LEU A 595 15.36 -43.48 -9.41
CA LEU A 595 16.75 -43.94 -9.28
C LEU A 595 17.61 -43.60 -10.50
N SER A 596 17.01 -43.72 -11.69
CA SER A 596 17.67 -43.56 -12.99
C SER A 596 17.69 -42.13 -13.51
N GLN A 597 16.82 -41.25 -12.99
CA GLN A 597 16.82 -39.83 -13.36
C GLN A 597 17.90 -39.04 -12.61
N LYS A 598 18.40 -37.98 -13.27
CA LYS A 598 19.16 -36.91 -12.62
C LYS A 598 18.21 -35.74 -12.39
N THR A 599 17.80 -35.51 -11.14
CA THR A 599 16.98 -34.35 -10.77
C THR A 599 17.87 -33.17 -10.40
N GLU A 600 17.71 -32.07 -11.12
CA GLU A 600 18.32 -30.80 -10.78
C GLU A 600 17.47 -30.08 -9.71
N PRO A 601 18.10 -29.37 -8.74
CA PRO A 601 17.41 -28.49 -7.82
C PRO A 601 16.44 -27.54 -8.53
N TYR A 602 15.21 -27.42 -8.03
CA TYR A 602 14.20 -26.54 -8.62
C TYR A 602 13.45 -25.75 -7.55
N MET A 603 13.20 -24.48 -7.84
CA MET A 603 12.46 -23.58 -6.98
C MET A 603 11.52 -22.71 -7.84
N PRO A 604 10.20 -22.83 -7.67
CA PRO A 604 9.27 -21.89 -8.30
C PRO A 604 9.56 -20.46 -7.80
N TYR A 605 9.58 -19.50 -8.73
CA TYR A 605 10.01 -18.13 -8.45
C TYR A 605 9.20 -17.48 -7.31
N GLU A 606 7.91 -17.77 -7.23
CA GLU A 606 7.01 -17.24 -6.21
C GLU A 606 7.33 -17.69 -4.77
N PHE A 607 8.17 -18.72 -4.60
CA PHE A 607 8.70 -19.20 -3.31
C PHE A 607 10.16 -18.80 -3.06
N THR A 608 10.73 -17.93 -3.89
CA THR A 608 12.06 -17.32 -3.65
C THR A 608 11.93 -16.05 -2.81
N CYS A 609 13.03 -15.58 -2.19
CA CYS A 609 13.05 -14.30 -1.49
C CYS A 609 12.56 -13.15 -2.39
N GLU A 610 13.05 -13.08 -3.63
CA GLU A 610 12.70 -12.01 -4.58
C GLU A 610 11.22 -12.07 -4.97
N GLY A 611 10.71 -13.26 -5.31
CA GLY A 611 9.30 -13.44 -5.68
C GLY A 611 8.33 -13.14 -4.54
N VAL A 612 8.70 -13.49 -3.29
CA VAL A 612 7.92 -13.12 -2.10
C VAL A 612 7.93 -11.61 -1.87
N LEU A 613 9.11 -10.95 -1.96
CA LEU A 613 9.22 -9.49 -1.85
C LEU A 613 8.37 -8.78 -2.90
N GLN A 614 8.46 -9.20 -4.16
CA GLN A 614 7.71 -8.62 -5.26
C GLN A 614 6.21 -8.73 -5.03
N ARG A 615 5.74 -9.91 -4.61
CA ARG A 615 4.32 -10.17 -4.34
C ARG A 615 3.79 -9.35 -3.17
N ILE A 616 4.52 -9.32 -2.04
CA ILE A 616 4.11 -8.56 -0.86
C ILE A 616 4.13 -7.05 -1.16
N ASN A 617 5.14 -6.56 -1.88
CA ASN A 617 5.19 -5.16 -2.32
C ASN A 617 3.98 -4.81 -3.20
N ALA A 618 3.61 -5.68 -4.15
CA ALA A 618 2.44 -5.48 -4.98
C ALA A 618 1.14 -5.42 -4.14
N PHE A 619 0.96 -6.31 -3.16
CA PHE A 619 -0.21 -6.23 -2.27
C PHE A 619 -0.26 -4.94 -1.47
N ILE A 620 0.87 -4.49 -0.92
CA ILE A 620 0.93 -3.29 -0.10
C ILE A 620 0.60 -2.02 -0.92
N GLU A 621 1.08 -1.96 -2.17
CA GLU A 621 0.92 -0.78 -3.01
C GLU A 621 -0.37 -0.79 -3.85
N LYS A 622 -0.94 -1.96 -4.15
CA LYS A 622 -2.04 -2.10 -5.12
C LYS A 622 -3.32 -2.71 -4.56
N GLN A 623 -3.27 -3.47 -3.46
CA GLN A 623 -4.48 -3.99 -2.86
C GLN A 623 -5.04 -2.96 -1.86
N PRO A 624 -6.21 -2.36 -2.14
CA PRO A 624 -6.76 -1.26 -1.35
C PRO A 624 -7.12 -1.64 0.09
#